data_AF-A0A7K3Z731-F1
#
_entry.id   AF-A0A7K3Z731-F1
#
_cell.length_a   1.000
_cell.length_b   1.000
_cell.length_c   1.000
_cell.angle_alpha   90.00
_cell.angle_beta   90.00
_cell.angle_gamma   90.00
#
_symmetry.space_group_name_H-M   'P 1'
#
loop_
_entity.id
_entity.type
_entity.pdbx_description
1 polymer ?
#
loop_
_entity_poly.entity_id
_entity_poly.type
_entity_poly.pdbx_seq_one_letter_code
_entity_poly.pdbx_strand_id
1 'polypeptide(L)' 'MGSLKNALRRVIKTDFLKNKHEDCANFDDGTCKFFHFTNLDPKGQACPHFKAKEKT' A
#
# COMPACT_ATOMS: atom_id res chain seq x y z
N MET A 1 -29.32 -1.54 21.35
CA MET A 1 -28.42 -2.23 20.39
C MET A 1 -27.62 -1.17 19.63
N GLY A 2 -26.37 -0.90 20.00
CA GLY A 2 -25.57 0.07 19.24
C GLY A 2 -24.36 0.59 20.00
N SER A 3 -23.28 -0.19 20.07
CA SER A 3 -21.93 0.32 20.41
C SER A 3 -20.80 -0.66 20.09
N LEU A 4 -20.91 -1.40 18.99
CA LEU A 4 -19.84 -2.28 18.49
C LEU A 4 -19.34 -1.92 17.09
N LYS A 5 -19.93 -0.92 16.43
CA LYS A 5 -19.56 -0.55 15.04
C LYS A 5 -18.34 0.38 14.92
N ASN A 6 -17.84 0.94 16.04
CA ASN A 6 -16.74 1.91 16.02
C ASN A 6 -15.38 1.37 16.52
N ALA A 7 -15.31 0.15 17.06
CA ALA A 7 -14.07 -0.42 17.58
C ALA A 7 -13.21 -1.14 16.52
N LEU A 8 -13.82 -1.62 15.43
CA LEU A 8 -13.14 -2.32 14.32
C LEU A 8 -12.49 -1.39 13.27
N ARG A 9 -12.68 -0.07 13.38
CA ARG A 9 -12.01 0.93 12.51
C ARG A 9 -10.56 1.22 12.92
N ARG A 10 -10.12 0.69 14.06
CA ARG A 10 -8.74 0.75 14.54
C ARG A 10 -8.03 -0.55 14.14
N VAL A 11 -6.80 -0.45 13.66
CA VAL A 11 -5.82 -1.56 13.47
C VAL A 11 -5.83 -2.30 12.12
N ILE A 12 -6.38 -1.76 11.04
CA ILE A 12 -5.83 -2.06 9.71
C ILE A 12 -5.50 -0.71 9.10
N LYS A 13 -4.20 -0.37 9.02
CA LYS A 13 -3.71 0.83 8.34
C LYS A 13 -4.02 0.68 6.84
N THR A 14 -5.26 0.86 6.43
CA THR A 14 -5.67 0.82 5.02
C THR A 14 -5.25 2.06 4.25
N ASP A 15 -4.43 2.95 4.84
CA ASP A 15 -3.86 4.09 4.14
C ASP A 15 -3.01 3.68 2.92
N PHE A 16 -2.47 2.45 2.89
CA PHE A 16 -1.83 1.93 1.68
C PHE A 16 -2.80 1.84 0.49
N LEU A 17 -4.12 1.63 0.72
CA LEU A 17 -5.13 1.54 -0.33
C LEU A 17 -5.28 2.83 -1.14
N LYS A 18 -4.81 3.96 -0.60
CA LYS A 18 -4.83 5.28 -1.25
C LYS A 18 -3.61 5.51 -2.15
N ASN A 19 -2.59 4.67 -2.03
CA ASN A 19 -1.35 4.80 -2.78
C ASN A 19 -1.27 3.73 -3.86
N LYS A 20 -0.46 3.98 -4.88
CA LYS A 20 -0.23 3.03 -5.96
C LYS A 20 1.15 2.39 -5.83
N HIS A 21 1.39 1.32 -6.59
CA HIS A 21 2.72 0.71 -6.67
C HIS A 21 3.78 1.71 -7.12
N GLU A 22 3.48 2.56 -8.11
CA GLU A 22 4.41 3.59 -8.62
C GLU A 22 4.91 4.56 -7.54
N ASP A 23 4.11 4.79 -6.49
CA ASP A 23 4.43 5.67 -5.36
C ASP A 23 5.33 5.00 -4.30
N CYS A 24 5.57 3.69 -4.41
CA CYS A 24 6.29 2.91 -3.41
C CYS A 24 7.81 2.97 -3.64
N ALA A 25 8.61 3.26 -2.62
CA ALA A 25 10.07 3.31 -2.65
C ALA A 25 10.72 2.01 -3.14
N ASN A 26 10.03 0.88 -2.97
CA ASN A 26 10.51 -0.43 -3.41
C ASN A 26 10.04 -0.78 -4.83
N PHE A 27 9.26 0.07 -5.50
CA PHE A 27 8.77 -0.18 -6.85
C PHE A 27 9.71 0.42 -7.91
N ASP A 28 10.08 -0.42 -8.87
CA ASP A 28 10.98 -0.11 -9.97
C ASP A 28 10.46 -0.76 -11.24
N ASP A 29 9.94 0.06 -12.16
CA ASP A 29 9.45 -0.32 -13.50
C ASP A 29 8.70 -1.67 -13.59
N GLY A 30 7.59 -1.78 -12.86
CA GLY A 30 6.76 -3.00 -12.85
C GLY A 30 7.27 -4.11 -11.93
N THR A 31 8.33 -3.85 -11.15
CA THR A 31 8.91 -4.80 -10.20
C THR A 31 8.89 -4.25 -8.77
N CYS A 32 8.51 -5.08 -7.80
CA CYS A 32 8.68 -4.78 -6.38
C CYS A 32 9.99 -5.40 -5.87
N LYS A 33 10.98 -4.58 -5.54
CA LYS A 33 12.29 -4.99 -5.01
C LYS A 33 12.23 -5.69 -3.65
N PHE A 34 11.18 -5.43 -2.87
CA PHE A 34 11.03 -6.00 -1.52
C PHE A 34 10.52 -7.44 -1.55
N PHE A 35 9.58 -7.76 -2.45
CA PHE A 35 8.98 -9.09 -2.58
C PHE A 35 9.42 -9.84 -3.86
N HIS A 36 10.23 -9.21 -4.72
CA HIS A 36 10.66 -9.73 -6.02
C HIS A 36 9.51 -10.11 -6.97
N PHE A 37 8.34 -9.48 -6.81
CA PHE A 37 7.24 -9.63 -7.76
C PHE A 37 7.51 -8.79 -9.01
N THR A 38 7.36 -9.41 -10.17
CA THR A 38 7.46 -8.78 -11.50
C THR A 38 6.08 -8.62 -12.12
N ASN A 39 5.98 -7.80 -13.18
CA ASN A 39 4.73 -7.51 -13.89
C ASN A 39 3.62 -6.90 -13.02
N LEU A 40 4.00 -6.11 -12.01
CA LEU A 40 3.06 -5.35 -11.20
C LEU A 40 2.55 -4.13 -11.98
N ASP A 41 1.23 -3.92 -11.94
CA ASP A 41 0.64 -2.69 -12.49
C ASP A 41 1.12 -1.48 -11.67
N PRO A 42 1.82 -0.49 -12.27
CA PRO A 42 2.26 0.72 -11.58
C PRO A 42 1.10 1.52 -10.99
N LYS A 43 -0.08 1.50 -11.63
CA LYS A 43 -1.29 2.18 -11.16
C LYS A 43 -2.13 1.31 -10.23
N GLY A 44 -1.73 0.05 -10.06
CA GLY A 44 -2.34 -0.88 -9.12
C GLY A 44 -2.20 -0.41 -7.68
N GLN A 45 -3.14 -0.81 -6.85
CA GLN A 45 -3.17 -0.45 -5.44
C GLN A 45 -1.95 -0.99 -4.70
N ALA A 46 -1.36 -0.17 -3.83
CA ALA A 46 -0.21 -0.58 -3.03
C ALA A 46 -0.57 -1.69 -2.03
N CYS A 47 0.44 -2.41 -1.56
CA CYS A 47 0.27 -3.49 -0.58
C CYS A 47 0.40 -2.97 0.87
N PRO A 48 0.04 -3.78 1.89
CA PRO A 48 0.20 -3.42 3.30
C PRO A 48 1.63 -3.03 3.74
N HIS A 49 2.65 -3.40 2.97
CA HIS A 49 4.06 -3.05 3.20
C HIS A 49 4.50 -1.80 2.42
N PHE A 50 3.55 -0.98 1.97
CA PHE A 50 3.84 0.25 1.25
C PHE A 50 4.80 1.14 2.03
N LYS A 51 5.85 1.60 1.32
CA LYS A 51 6.80 2.60 1.80
C LYS A 51 6.78 3.73 0.79
N ALA A 52 6.36 4.94 1.17
CA ALA A 52 6.32 6.07 0.25
C ALA A 52 7.74 6.41 -0.25
N LYS A 53 7.87 6.75 -1.55
CA LYS A 53 9.07 7.40 -2.08
C LYS A 53 9.26 8.75 -1.37
N GLU A 54 10.46 9.00 -0.84
CA GLU A 54 10.81 10.34 -0.38
C GLU A 54 10.84 11.27 -1.59
N LYS A 55 10.03 12.34 -1.55
CA LYS A 55 10.11 13.42 -2.55
C LYS A 55 11.24 14.35 -2.10
N THR A 56 12.40 14.23 -2.72
CA THR A 56 13.49 15.21 -2.61
C THR A 56 13.13 16.48 -3.36
#